data_AF-W1WE04-F1
#
_entry.id   AF-W1WE04-F1
#
_cell.length_a   1.000
_cell.length_b   1.000
_cell.length_c   1.000
_cell.angle_alpha   90.00
_cell.angle_beta   90.00
_cell.angle_gamma   90.00
#
_symmetry.space_group_name_H-M   'P 1'
#
loop_
_entity.id
_entity.type
_entity.pdbx_description
1 polymer ?
#
loop_
_entity_poly.entity_id
_entity_poly.type
_entity_poly.pdbx_seq_one_letter_code
_entity_poly.pdbx_strand_id
1 'polypeptide(L)' 'MIFPSLDRVKAIAPGYDIVPVYMEILSDVRTPISVLKALKQVSSHTYLLESADNSNHWGRYSFLGYDP' A
#
# COMPACT_ATOMS: atom_id res chain seq x y z
N MET A 1 1.08 -12.71 -6.27
CA MET A 1 0.76 -12.56 -7.71
C MET A 1 0.16 -11.18 -7.91
N ILE A 2 0.53 -10.48 -8.97
CA ILE A 2 -0.05 -9.16 -9.29
C ILE A 2 -1.51 -9.34 -9.75
N PHE A 3 -2.42 -8.55 -9.19
CA PHE A 3 -3.85 -8.56 -9.48
C PHE A 3 -4.39 -7.12 -9.63
N PRO A 4 -5.33 -6.85 -10.54
CA PRO A 4 -5.84 -7.75 -11.55
C PRO A 4 -4.81 -8.04 -12.65
N SER A 5 -5.01 -9.15 -13.39
CA SER A 5 -4.20 -9.41 -14.60
C SER A 5 -4.44 -8.34 -15.66
N LEU A 6 -3.50 -8.17 -16.60
CA LEU A 6 -3.61 -7.17 -17.66
C LEU A 6 -4.90 -7.33 -18.48
N ASP A 7 -5.29 -8.56 -18.82
CA ASP A 7 -6.52 -8.81 -19.58
C ASP A 7 -7.76 -8.40 -18.78
N ARG A 8 -7.74 -8.60 -17.46
CA ARG A 8 -8.82 -8.15 -16.58
C ARG A 8 -8.84 -6.64 -16.42
N VAL A 9 -7.69 -5.97 -16.33
CA VAL A 9 -7.59 -4.50 -16.36
C VAL A 9 -8.25 -3.97 -17.64
N LYS A 10 -7.88 -4.49 -18.82
CA LYS A 10 -8.45 -4.06 -20.10
C LYS A 10 -9.97 -4.27 -20.17
N ALA A 11 -10.48 -5.33 -19.56
CA ALA A 11 -11.91 -5.61 -19.52
C ALA A 11 -12.70 -4.67 -18.60
N ILE A 12 -12.12 -4.22 -17.47
CA ILE A 12 -12.82 -3.38 -16.47
C ILE A 12 -12.55 -1.88 -16.63
N ALA A 13 -11.49 -1.50 -17.34
CA ALA A 13 -11.08 -0.11 -17.55
C ALA A 13 -12.11 0.79 -18.26
N PRO A 14 -13.00 0.31 -19.17
CA PRO A 14 -13.94 1.21 -19.84
C PRO A 14 -14.80 1.99 -18.84
N GLY A 15 -14.71 3.34 -18.90
CA GLY A 15 -15.43 4.25 -18.00
C GLY A 15 -14.67 4.67 -16.74
N TYR A 16 -13.44 4.21 -16.54
CA TYR A 16 -12.57 4.62 -15.43
C TYR A 16 -11.24 5.19 -15.95
N ASP A 17 -10.80 6.30 -15.38
CA ASP A 17 -9.50 6.91 -15.73
C ASP A 17 -8.32 6.18 -15.09
N ILE A 18 -8.54 5.50 -13.96
CA ILE A 18 -7.52 4.84 -13.16
C ILE A 18 -8.01 3.46 -12.70
N VAL A 19 -7.17 2.44 -12.87
CA VAL A 19 -7.42 1.08 -12.36
C VAL A 19 -6.27 0.68 -11.44
N PRO A 20 -6.51 0.48 -10.13
CA PRO A 20 -5.45 0.08 -9.20
C PRO A 20 -5.04 -1.37 -9.43
N VAL A 21 -3.73 -1.61 -9.37
CA VAL A 21 -3.12 -2.92 -9.45
C VAL A 21 -2.33 -3.15 -8.17
N TYR A 22 -2.51 -4.31 -7.55
CA TYR A 22 -1.94 -4.63 -6.25
C TYR A 22 -1.42 -6.07 -6.20
N MET A 23 -0.69 -6.37 -5.13
CA MET A 23 -0.28 -7.72 -4.79
C MET A 23 -0.26 -7.84 -3.28
N GLU A 24 -0.74 -8.98 -2.79
CA GLU A 24 -0.63 -9.32 -1.37
C GLU A 24 0.68 -10.06 -1.12
N ILE A 25 1.38 -9.65 -0.07
CA ILE A 25 2.67 -10.17 0.35
C ILE A 25 2.60 -10.46 1.85
N LEU A 26 3.11 -11.62 2.29
CA LEU A 26 3.19 -11.94 3.70
C LEU A 26 4.20 -10.99 4.40
N SER A 27 3.77 -10.38 5.49
CA SER A 27 4.50 -9.31 6.18
C SER A 27 4.54 -9.50 7.71
N ASP A 28 4.39 -10.74 8.16
CA ASP A 28 4.41 -11.14 9.58
C ASP A 28 5.65 -10.67 10.36
N VAL A 29 6.81 -10.58 9.69
CA VAL A 29 8.08 -10.13 10.28
C VAL A 29 8.39 -8.64 10.09
N ARG A 30 7.46 -7.85 9.54
CA ARG A 30 7.67 -6.41 9.26
C ARG A 30 6.64 -5.56 9.99
N THR A 31 7.13 -4.56 10.71
CA THR A 31 6.28 -3.47 11.25
C THR A 31 6.11 -2.37 10.19
N PRO A 32 5.05 -1.54 10.26
CA PRO A 32 4.86 -0.40 9.35
C PRO A 32 6.09 0.51 9.27
N ILE A 33 6.73 0.81 10.41
CA ILE A 33 7.96 1.61 10.45
C ILE A 33 9.11 0.92 9.69
N SER A 34 9.24 -0.40 9.79
CA SER A 34 10.28 -1.14 9.06
C SER A 34 10.05 -1.11 7.54
N VAL A 35 8.79 -1.09 7.10
CA VAL A 35 8.42 -0.93 5.68
C VAL A 35 8.73 0.50 5.22
N LEU A 36 8.37 1.52 6.00
CA LEU A 36 8.70 2.91 5.68
C LEU A 36 10.21 3.12 5.50
N LYS A 37 11.04 2.50 6.36
CA LYS A 37 12.50 2.56 6.23
C LYS A 37 12.98 1.96 4.91
N ALA A 38 12.39 0.85 4.46
CA ALA A 38 12.71 0.26 3.17
C ALA A 38 12.29 1.17 2.01
N LEU A 39 11.11 1.78 2.07
CA LEU A 39 10.64 2.73 1.03
C LEU A 39 11.54 3.97 0.92
N LYS A 40 12.06 4.46 2.05
CA LYS A 40 13.02 5.58 2.09
C LYS A 40 14.37 5.29 1.42
N GLN A 41 14.70 4.01 1.19
CA GLN A 41 15.89 3.65 0.41
C GLN A 41 15.66 3.80 -1.10
N VAL A 42 14.39 3.94 -1.53
CA VAL A 42 14.00 4.08 -2.94
C VAL A 42 13.67 5.53 -3.29
N SER A 43 12.93 6.24 -2.41
CA SER A 43 12.55 7.64 -2.64
C SER A 43 12.71 8.49 -1.37
N SER A 44 13.07 9.77 -1.53
CA SER A 44 13.07 10.76 -0.45
C SER A 44 11.68 11.30 -0.12
N HIS A 45 10.69 11.10 -1.00
CA HIS A 45 9.32 11.54 -0.81
C HIS A 45 8.44 10.36 -0.39
N THR A 46 8.22 10.21 0.91
CA THR A 46 7.48 9.07 1.50
C THR A 46 6.54 9.53 2.61
N TYR A 47 5.41 8.84 2.79
CA TYR A 47 4.50 9.07 3.90
C TYR A 47 4.10 7.77 4.63
N LEU A 48 3.69 7.92 5.88
CA LEU A 48 3.08 6.87 6.72
C LEU A 48 1.88 7.49 7.44
N LEU A 49 0.71 6.91 7.26
CA LEU A 49 -0.53 7.28 7.95
C LEU A 49 -0.98 6.08 8.79
N GLU A 50 -1.03 6.27 10.11
CA GLU A 50 -1.48 5.25 11.06
C GLU A 50 -2.70 5.76 11.82
N SER A 51 -3.69 4.88 11.99
CA SER A 51 -4.84 5.18 12.83
C SER A 51 -4.49 4.84 14.28
N ALA A 52 -4.40 5.86 15.13
CA ALA A 52 -4.27 5.70 16.57
C ALA A 52 -5.63 5.97 17.21
N ASP A 53 -6.21 4.96 17.87
CA ASP A 53 -7.38 5.16 18.72
C ASP A 53 -6.94 5.36 20.18
N ASN A 54 -7.62 6.23 20.92
CA ASN A 54 -7.26 6.60 22.30
C ASN A 54 -7.44 5.44 23.31
N SER A 55 -7.85 4.27 22.84
CA SER A 55 -8.15 3.07 23.62
C SER A 55 -7.00 2.05 23.70
N ASN A 56 -5.75 2.47 23.43
CA ASN A 56 -4.57 1.60 23.34
C ASN A 56 -4.63 0.52 22.24
N HIS A 57 -5.61 0.59 21.34
CA HIS A 57 -5.70 -0.29 20.18
C HIS A 57 -5.09 0.40 18.96
N TRP A 58 -4.07 -0.24 18.38
CA TRP A 58 -3.56 0.15 17.07
C TRP A 58 -4.65 -0.09 16.02
N GLY A 59 -4.85 0.87 15.11
CA GLY A 59 -5.77 0.71 14.01
C GLY A 59 -5.42 -0.49 13.14
N ARG A 60 -6.44 -1.09 12.52
CA ARG A 60 -6.31 -2.32 11.72
C ARG A 60 -5.39 -2.16 10.50
N TYR A 61 -5.18 -0.92 10.02
CA TYR A 61 -4.43 -0.62 8.81
C TYR A 61 -3.50 0.58 8.99
N SER A 62 -2.31 0.47 8.40
CA SER A 62 -1.38 1.58 8.18
C SER A 62 -1.23 1.78 6.67
N PHE A 63 -1.25 3.03 6.19
CA PHE A 63 -1.06 3.36 4.79
C PHE A 63 0.33 3.95 4.58
N LEU A 64 1.07 3.42 3.62
CA LEU A 64 2.41 3.88 3.26
C LEU A 64 2.45 4.19 1.77
N GLY A 65 3.19 5.23 1.41
CA GLY A 65 3.43 5.58 0.02
C GLY A 65 4.84 6.14 -0.18
N TYR A 66 5.32 6.03 -1.40
CA TYR A 66 6.60 6.56 -1.85
C TYR A 66 6.41 7.11 -3.27
N ASP A 67 7.08 8.23 -3.55
CA ASP A 67 6.96 8.95 -4.82
C ASP A 67 5.50 9.25 -5.27
N PRO A 68 4.63 9.78 -4.37
CA PRO A 68 3.28 10.19 -4.74
C PRO A 68 3.22 11.40 -5.67
#